data_AF-A0A254TGK5-F1
#
_entry.id   AF-A0A254TGK5-F1
#
_cell.length_a   1.000
_cell.length_b   1.000
_cell.length_c   1.000
_cell.angle_alpha   90.00
_cell.angle_beta   90.00
_cell.angle_gamma   90.00
#
_symmetry.space_group_name_H-M   'P 1'
#
loop_
_entity.id
_entity.type
_entity.pdbx_description
1 polymer ?
#
loop_
_entity_poly.entity_id
_entity_poly.type
_entity_poly.pdbx_seq_one_letter_code
_entity_poly.pdbx_strand_id
1 'polypeptide(L)'
;MPMRHEHSLDKQRGIVLLEGMIAILIFSFGILGIVGLQAASIRHTTDAKYRVDASFLANQSIGMIWADRTNLASHVVTNEVISSLPNGKRTITVAGTQVTVTITWQVPGESVVRSYSTIAQING
;
A
#
# COMPACT_ATOMS: atom_id res chain seq x y z
N MET A 1 -81.03 -14.08 16.28
CA MET A 1 -79.78 -13.53 16.83
C MET A 1 -78.61 -14.40 16.35
N PRO A 2 -77.70 -13.91 15.48
CA PRO A 2 -76.41 -14.53 15.23
C PRO A 2 -75.26 -13.75 15.91
N MET A 3 -74.24 -14.47 16.38
CA MET A 3 -73.07 -13.94 17.09
C MET A 3 -72.01 -13.40 16.12
N ARG A 4 -71.48 -12.20 16.39
CA ARG A 4 -70.28 -11.69 15.71
C ARG A 4 -69.04 -12.37 16.28
N HIS A 5 -68.19 -12.91 15.41
CA HIS A 5 -66.82 -13.28 15.77
C HIS A 5 -65.94 -12.02 15.68
N GLU A 6 -65.55 -11.50 16.84
CA GLU A 6 -64.53 -10.45 16.95
C GLU A 6 -63.16 -11.10 16.79
N HIS A 7 -62.47 -10.80 15.69
CA HIS A 7 -61.10 -11.26 15.47
C HIS A 7 -60.18 -10.47 16.42
N SER A 8 -59.69 -11.13 17.47
CA SER A 8 -58.72 -10.52 18.38
C SER A 8 -57.44 -10.19 17.61
N LEU A 9 -57.19 -8.89 17.42
CA LEU A 9 -55.92 -8.40 16.92
C LEU A 9 -54.86 -8.67 17.99
N ASP A 10 -53.93 -9.57 17.68
CA ASP A 10 -52.88 -10.01 18.57
C ASP A 10 -52.00 -8.82 19.01
N LYS A 11 -51.68 -8.82 20.31
CA LYS A 11 -51.10 -7.69 21.03
C LYS A 11 -49.59 -7.64 20.81
N GLN A 12 -49.19 -7.13 19.66
CA GLN A 12 -47.79 -6.93 19.31
C GLN A 12 -47.18 -5.77 20.12
N ARG A 13 -46.53 -6.05 21.26
CA ARG A 13 -45.76 -5.03 22.02
C ARG A 13 -44.88 -5.64 23.11
N GLY A 14 -43.56 -5.56 22.93
CA GLY A 14 -42.61 -5.80 24.02
C GLY A 14 -41.13 -5.87 23.64
N ILE A 15 -40.80 -6.27 22.40
CA ILE A 15 -39.41 -6.58 22.00
C ILE A 15 -38.71 -5.51 21.14
N VAL A 16 -39.44 -4.51 20.64
CA VAL A 16 -38.95 -3.52 19.65
C VAL A 16 -37.68 -2.78 20.10
N LEU A 17 -37.59 -2.44 21.39
CA LEU A 17 -36.41 -1.72 21.92
C LEU A 17 -35.17 -2.63 21.97
N LEU A 18 -35.35 -3.89 22.36
CA LEU A 18 -34.28 -4.88 22.36
C LEU A 18 -33.83 -5.20 20.94
N GLU A 19 -34.77 -5.33 20.00
CA GLU A 19 -34.50 -5.55 18.58
C GLU A 19 -33.68 -4.40 17.97
N GLY A 20 -34.05 -3.14 18.28
CA GLY A 20 -33.30 -1.97 17.85
C GLY A 20 -31.88 -1.92 18.45
N MET A 21 -31.72 -2.25 19.74
CA MET A 21 -30.39 -2.28 20.37
C MET A 21 -29.49 -3.37 19.78
N ILE A 22 -30.05 -4.56 19.50
CA ILE A 22 -29.32 -5.64 18.84
C ILE A 22 -28.94 -5.24 17.41
N ALA A 23 -29.85 -4.61 16.66
CA ALA A 23 -29.55 -4.12 15.31
C ALA A 23 -28.41 -3.10 15.31
N ILE A 24 -28.44 -2.11 16.21
CA ILE A 24 -27.37 -1.11 16.35
C ILE A 24 -26.05 -1.76 16.78
N LEU A 25 -26.09 -2.74 17.69
CA LEU A 25 -24.90 -3.46 18.14
C LEU A 25 -24.22 -4.21 16.98
N ILE A 26 -24.99 -5.03 16.25
CA ILE A 26 -24.49 -5.79 15.09
C ILE A 26 -23.98 -4.82 14.02
N PHE A 27 -24.71 -3.75 13.73
CA PHE A 27 -24.32 -2.75 12.76
C PHE A 27 -23.01 -2.04 13.14
N SER A 28 -22.84 -1.71 14.42
CA SER A 28 -21.61 -1.10 14.93
C SER A 28 -20.40 -2.02 14.72
N PHE A 29 -20.52 -3.31 15.01
CA PHE A 29 -19.46 -4.28 14.70
C PHE A 29 -19.16 -4.39 13.20
N GLY A 30 -20.20 -4.30 12.36
CA GLY A 30 -20.04 -4.24 10.91
C GLY A 30 -19.17 -3.05 10.46
N ILE A 31 -19.43 -1.86 11.01
CA ILE A 31 -18.63 -0.66 10.71
C ILE A 31 -17.17 -0.85 11.16
N LEU A 32 -16.93 -1.35 12.37
CA LEU A 32 -15.57 -1.59 12.87
C LEU A 32 -14.81 -2.58 11.96
N GLY A 33 -15.48 -3.64 11.50
CA GLY A 33 -14.91 -4.59 10.54
C GLY A 33 -14.47 -3.93 9.24
N ILE A 34 -15.32 -3.07 8.67
CA ILE A 34 -15.01 -2.35 7.43
C ILE A 34 -13.86 -1.36 7.63
N VAL A 35 -13.83 -0.62 8.75
CA VAL A 35 -12.73 0.32 9.06
C VAL A 35 -11.40 -0.43 9.18
N GLY A 36 -11.40 -1.61 9.80
CA GLY A 36 -10.21 -2.48 9.86
C GLY A 36 -9.71 -2.90 8.47
N LEU A 37 -10.63 -3.32 7.59
CA LEU A 37 -10.30 -3.66 6.20
C LEU A 37 -9.81 -2.45 5.40
N GLN A 38 -10.42 -1.28 5.59
CA GLN A 38 -9.98 -0.04 4.94
C GLN A 38 -8.57 0.34 5.38
N ALA A 39 -8.25 0.25 6.68
CA ALA A 39 -6.91 0.52 7.20
C ALA A 39 -5.86 -0.45 6.61
N ALA A 40 -6.19 -1.74 6.52
CA ALA A 40 -5.31 -2.73 5.89
C ALA A 40 -5.10 -2.46 4.39
N SER A 41 -6.18 -2.15 3.67
CA SER A 41 -6.14 -1.82 2.23
C SER A 41 -5.28 -0.58 1.94
N ILE A 42 -5.39 0.47 2.75
CA ILE A 42 -4.55 1.67 2.65
C ILE A 42 -3.07 1.30 2.81
N ARG A 43 -2.72 0.51 3.84
CA ARG A 43 -1.34 0.07 4.07
C ARG A 43 -0.76 -0.69 2.87
N HIS A 44 -1.53 -1.65 2.33
CA HIS A 44 -1.11 -2.41 1.14
C HIS A 44 -0.93 -1.51 -0.09
N THR A 45 -1.83 -0.55 -0.28
CA THR A 45 -1.75 0.41 -1.40
C THR A 45 -0.52 1.30 -1.27
N THR A 46 -0.24 1.81 -0.06
CA THR A 46 0.95 2.64 0.21
C THR A 46 2.24 1.86 -0.01
N ASP A 47 2.33 0.62 0.47
CA ASP A 47 3.48 -0.23 0.27
C ASP A 47 3.70 -0.59 -1.22
N ALA A 48 2.63 -0.90 -1.96
CA ALA A 48 2.70 -1.08 -3.40
C ALA A 48 3.15 0.19 -4.13
N LYS A 49 2.66 1.37 -3.71
CA LYS A 49 3.10 2.65 -4.26
C LYS A 49 4.61 2.86 -4.11
N TYR A 50 5.17 2.63 -2.92
CA TYR A 50 6.62 2.80 -2.73
C TYR A 50 7.44 1.85 -3.61
N ARG A 51 6.99 0.60 -3.82
CA ARG A 51 7.63 -0.31 -4.77
C ARG A 51 7.59 0.21 -6.21
N VAL A 52 6.44 0.72 -6.64
CA VAL A 52 6.29 1.29 -7.99
C VAL A 52 7.21 2.51 -8.15
N ASP A 53 7.18 3.44 -7.20
CA ASP A 53 8.01 4.64 -7.22
C ASP A 53 9.52 4.27 -7.24
N ALA A 54 9.94 3.29 -6.43
CA ALA A 54 11.32 2.79 -6.44
C ALA A 54 11.71 2.16 -7.78
N SER A 55 10.83 1.36 -8.39
CA SER A 55 11.08 0.77 -9.70
C SER A 55 11.20 1.82 -10.81
N PHE A 56 10.34 2.84 -10.77
CA PHE A 56 10.37 3.95 -11.70
C PHE A 56 11.69 4.73 -11.58
N LEU A 57 12.11 5.08 -10.37
CA LEU A 57 13.37 5.78 -10.12
C LEU A 57 14.59 4.98 -10.59
N ALA A 58 14.60 3.66 -10.37
CA ALA A 58 15.69 2.81 -10.82
C ALA A 58 15.77 2.75 -12.36
N ASN A 59 14.62 2.62 -13.02
CA ASN A 59 14.53 2.63 -14.48
C ASN A 59 14.92 3.99 -15.07
N GLN A 60 14.54 5.08 -14.41
CA GLN A 60 14.97 6.43 -14.78
C GLN A 60 16.51 6.56 -14.70
N SER A 61 17.13 6.07 -13.63
CA SER A 61 18.59 6.03 -13.51
C SER A 61 19.25 5.23 -14.63
N ILE A 62 18.72 4.04 -14.96
CA ILE A 62 19.21 3.26 -16.11
C ILE A 62 19.08 4.06 -17.42
N GLY A 63 17.95 4.73 -17.64
CA GLY A 63 17.73 5.55 -18.84
C GLY A 63 18.73 6.69 -18.97
N MET A 64 19.05 7.37 -17.86
CA MET A 64 20.07 8.43 -17.84
C MET A 64 21.46 7.89 -18.16
N ILE A 65 21.82 6.72 -17.61
CA ILE A 65 23.11 6.07 -17.87
C ILE A 65 23.22 5.62 -19.32
N TRP A 66 22.15 5.11 -19.92
CA TRP A 66 22.12 4.78 -21.35
C TRP A 66 22.35 5.99 -22.25
N ALA A 67 21.83 7.16 -21.86
CA ALA A 67 22.03 8.41 -22.58
C ALA A 67 23.48 8.91 -22.49
N ASP A 68 24.15 8.67 -21.36
CA ASP A 68 25.55 9.04 -21.10
C ASP A 68 26.45 7.80 -20.94
N ARG A 69 26.29 6.84 -21.85
CA ARG A 69 26.92 5.51 -21.76
C ARG A 69 28.45 5.52 -21.81
N THR A 70 29.05 6.59 -22.30
CA THR A 70 30.51 6.75 -22.38
C THR A 70 31.12 7.12 -21.02
N ASN A 71 30.31 7.53 -20.04
CA ASN A 71 30.76 8.01 -18.74
C ASN A 71 30.13 7.25 -17.56
N LEU A 72 30.05 5.93 -17.65
CA LEU A 72 29.40 5.07 -16.63
C LEU A 72 29.93 5.30 -15.21
N ALA A 73 31.23 5.55 -15.06
CA ALA A 73 31.85 5.75 -13.75
C ALA A 73 31.35 7.01 -13.03
N SER A 74 30.92 8.05 -13.76
CA SER A 74 30.39 9.27 -13.15
C SER A 74 29.01 9.10 -12.52
N HIS A 75 28.27 8.04 -12.92
CA HIS A 75 26.95 7.72 -12.39
C HIS A 75 26.99 6.80 -11.16
N VAL A 76 28.18 6.34 -10.74
CA VAL A 76 28.34 5.53 -9.53
C VAL A 76 28.05 6.39 -8.31
N VAL A 77 27.04 5.99 -7.55
CA VAL A 77 26.64 6.65 -6.30
C VAL A 77 26.42 5.61 -5.22
N THR A 78 26.65 5.98 -3.98
CA THR A 78 26.41 5.10 -2.83
C THR A 78 25.56 5.83 -1.81
N ASN A 79 24.43 5.22 -1.44
CA ASN A 79 23.52 5.74 -0.42
C ASN A 79 23.05 7.19 -0.66
N GLU A 80 22.90 7.58 -1.92
CA GLU A 80 22.39 8.91 -2.29
C GLU A 80 20.93 9.04 -1.84
N VAL A 81 20.62 10.12 -1.12
CA VAL A 81 19.28 10.32 -0.54
C VAL A 81 18.24 10.60 -1.63
N ILE A 82 17.11 9.89 -1.56
CA ILE A 82 15.93 10.12 -2.39
C ILE A 82 14.81 10.64 -1.48
N SER A 83 14.40 11.89 -1.68
CA SER A 83 13.37 12.55 -0.85
C SER A 83 11.94 12.09 -1.15
N SER A 84 11.69 11.50 -2.32
CA SER A 84 10.37 10.99 -2.70
C SER A 84 10.01 9.64 -2.07
N LEU A 85 10.97 8.97 -1.42
CA LEU A 85 10.77 7.72 -0.70
C LEU A 85 11.12 7.90 0.79
N PRO A 86 10.39 7.25 1.72
CA PRO A 86 10.69 7.36 3.14
C PRO A 86 12.03 6.69 3.44
N ASN A 87 12.98 7.46 4.00
CA ASN A 87 14.37 7.05 4.18
C ASN A 87 14.98 6.46 2.89
N GLY A 88 14.56 6.99 1.74
CA GLY A 88 14.94 6.53 0.43
C GLY A 88 16.43 6.71 0.16
N LYS A 89 17.10 5.68 -0.37
CA LYS A 89 18.49 5.77 -0.83
C LYS A 89 18.68 5.05 -2.16
N ARG A 90 19.60 5.58 -2.97
CA ARG A 90 20.05 4.99 -4.24
C ARG A 90 21.52 4.61 -4.16
N THR A 91 21.83 3.43 -4.67
CA THR A 91 23.19 2.98 -4.93
C THR A 91 23.27 2.47 -6.36
N ILE A 92 24.22 2.99 -7.12
CA ILE A 92 24.52 2.58 -8.49
C ILE A 92 25.93 2.03 -8.50
N THR A 93 26.09 0.80 -8.95
CA THR A 93 27.41 0.15 -9.09
C THR A 93 27.62 -0.27 -10.54
N VAL A 94 28.86 -0.14 -11.02
CA VAL A 94 29.25 -0.52 -12.38
C VAL A 94 30.31 -1.61 -12.30
N ALA A 95 30.11 -2.71 -13.03
CA ALA A 95 31.04 -3.82 -13.19
C ALA A 95 31.23 -4.11 -14.69
N GLY A 96 32.31 -3.58 -15.27
CA GLY A 96 32.47 -3.57 -16.74
C GLY A 96 31.37 -2.75 -17.40
N THR A 97 30.58 -3.36 -18.28
CA THR A 97 29.38 -2.77 -18.91
C THR A 97 28.10 -3.01 -18.13
N GLN A 98 28.14 -3.79 -17.05
CA GLN A 98 26.98 -4.08 -16.23
C GLN A 98 26.76 -2.96 -15.22
N VAL A 99 25.55 -2.40 -15.20
CA VAL A 99 25.12 -1.38 -14.25
C VAL A 99 24.03 -1.98 -13.38
N THR A 100 24.24 -1.95 -12.07
CA THR A 100 23.24 -2.36 -11.09
C THR A 100 22.75 -1.13 -10.34
N VAL A 101 21.44 -0.89 -10.38
CA VAL A 101 20.79 0.20 -9.65
C VAL A 101 19.97 -0.41 -8.54
N THR A 102 20.27 -0.04 -7.30
CA THR A 102 19.54 -0.47 -6.10
C THR A 102 18.92 0.72 -5.42
N ILE A 103 17.61 0.65 -5.21
CA ILE A 103 16.82 1.63 -4.46
C ILE A 103 16.35 0.97 -3.17
N THR A 104 16.60 1.62 -2.04
CA THR A 104 16.13 1.19 -0.72
C THR A 104 15.18 2.20 -0.13
N TRP A 105 14.19 1.76 0.63
CA TRP A 105 13.31 2.62 1.43
C TRP A 105 12.90 1.92 2.71
N GLN A 106 12.53 2.68 3.73
CA GLN A 106 12.08 2.16 5.02
C GLN A 106 10.85 2.93 5.46
N VAL A 107 9.74 2.21 5.60
CA VAL A 107 8.47 2.78 6.05
C VAL A 107 8.64 3.34 7.46
N PRO A 108 8.14 4.55 7.77
CA PRO A 108 8.24 5.11 9.12
C PRO A 108 7.61 4.18 10.15
N GLY A 109 8.36 3.87 11.21
CA GLY A 109 7.91 2.95 12.26
C GLY A 109 8.18 1.47 12.00
N GLU A 110 8.60 1.07 10.78
CA GLU A 110 9.14 -0.27 10.53
C GLU A 110 10.66 -0.26 10.68
N SER A 111 11.24 -1.31 11.28
CA SER A 111 12.70 -1.50 11.32
C SER A 111 13.26 -2.17 10.05
N VAL A 112 12.37 -2.67 9.19
CA VAL A 112 12.76 -3.42 7.98
C VAL A 112 13.03 -2.46 6.83
N VAL A 113 14.25 -2.50 6.30
CA VAL A 113 14.60 -1.83 5.04
C VAL A 113 14.12 -2.69 3.87
N ARG A 114 13.39 -2.07 2.95
CA ARG A 114 12.95 -2.66 1.70
C ARG A 114 13.90 -2.26 0.58
N SER A 115 13.97 -3.08 -0.46
CA SER A 115 14.85 -2.83 -1.60
C SER A 115 14.21 -3.25 -2.92
N TYR A 116 14.51 -2.50 -3.97
CA TYR A 116 14.30 -2.86 -5.37
C TYR A 116 15.62 -2.73 -6.10
N SER A 117 15.99 -3.75 -6.88
CA SER A 117 17.24 -3.75 -7.64
C SER A 117 16.96 -4.16 -9.09
N THR A 118 17.63 -3.49 -10.02
CA THR A 118 17.56 -3.78 -11.44
C THR A 118 18.95 -3.68 -12.05
N ILE A 119 19.19 -4.50 -13.07
CA ILE A 119 20.48 -4.63 -13.72
C ILE A 119 20.31 -4.39 -15.21
N ALA A 120 21.17 -3.55 -15.78
CA ALA A 120 21.25 -3.30 -17.21
C ALA A 120 22.66 -3.59 -17.73
N GLN A 121 22.73 -4.07 -18.96
CA GLN A 121 23.98 -4.18 -19.72
C GLN A 121 24.07 -2.97 -20.65
N ILE A 122 25.03 -2.09 -20.42
CA ILE A 122 25.22 -0.89 -21.22
C ILE A 122 26.32 -1.16 -22.24
N ASN A 123 25.91 -1.49 -23.46
CA ASN A 123 26.85 -1.71 -24.55
C ASN A 123 27.09 -0.38 -25.30
N GLY A 124 28.36 -0.06 -25.48
CA GLY A 124 28.84 1.04 -26.33
C GLY A 124 28.71 0.69 -27.80
#